data_AF-A0A925LP29-F1
#
_entry.id   AF-A0A925LP29-F1
#
_cell.length_a   1.000
_cell.length_b   1.000
_cell.length_c   1.000
_cell.angle_alpha   90.00
_cell.angle_beta   90.00
_cell.angle_gamma   90.00
#
_symmetry.space_group_name_H-M   'P 1'
#
loop_
_entity.id
_entity.type
_entity.pdbx_description
1 polymer ?
#
loop_
_entity_poly.entity_id
_entity_poly.type
_entity_poly.pdbx_seq_one_letter_code
_entity_poly.pdbx_strand_id
1 'polypeptide(L)'
;GLEDHFCGKLLGLPMGCDVCYTNHAEADQNDMDNLLTLLGVAGCSYIMGVPGADDVMLAYQSSSFHDALYLRRVLGLRPAPEFEDWLNRMGIFDGRNALGRGVTSPRLLGAINELTGDAL
;
A
#
# COMPACT_ATOMS: atom_id res chain seq x y z
N GLY A 1 8.23 -4.09 -15.48
CA GLY A 1 7.20 -4.68 -14.60
C GLY A 1 7.37 -6.19 -14.47
N LEU A 2 6.55 -6.97 -15.19
CA LEU A 2 6.57 -8.45 -15.09
C LEU A 2 7.89 -9.08 -15.53
N GLU A 3 8.51 -8.54 -16.58
CA GLU A 3 9.82 -8.99 -17.06
C GLU A 3 10.91 -8.81 -16.00
N ASP A 4 10.98 -7.61 -15.40
CA ASP A 4 11.94 -7.30 -14.33
C ASP A 4 11.75 -8.23 -13.13
N HIS A 5 10.49 -8.46 -12.72
CA HIS A 5 10.15 -9.36 -11.63
C HIS A 5 10.58 -10.80 -11.92
N PHE A 6 10.26 -11.32 -13.11
CA PHE A 6 10.66 -12.66 -13.54
C PHE A 6 12.18 -12.82 -13.55
N CYS A 7 12.89 -11.88 -14.18
CA CYS A 7 14.36 -11.89 -14.25
C CYS A 7 14.98 -11.83 -12.85
N GLY A 8 14.50 -10.96 -11.97
CA GLY A 8 14.98 -10.87 -10.59
C GLY A 8 14.76 -12.16 -9.79
N LYS A 9 13.60 -12.80 -9.93
CA LYS A 9 13.32 -14.11 -9.30
C LYS A 9 14.18 -15.22 -9.88
N LEU A 10 14.40 -15.25 -11.19
CA LEU A 10 15.29 -16.23 -11.85
C LEU A 10 16.73 -16.14 -11.32
N LEU A 11 17.17 -14.92 -10.98
CA LEU A 11 18.47 -14.66 -10.37
C LEU A 11 18.50 -14.92 -8.84
N GLY A 12 17.39 -15.36 -8.24
CA GLY A 12 17.30 -15.66 -6.80
C GLY A 12 17.21 -14.43 -5.90
N LEU A 13 16.85 -13.26 -6.44
CA LEU A 13 16.72 -12.03 -5.66
C LEU A 13 15.32 -11.90 -5.06
N PRO A 14 15.18 -11.22 -3.89
CA PRO A 14 13.88 -10.85 -3.33
C PRO A 14 13.27 -9.68 -4.11
N MET A 15 12.96 -9.91 -5.39
CA MET A 15 12.57 -8.86 -6.33
C MET A 15 11.21 -8.26 -5.98
N GLY A 16 11.20 -6.94 -5.81
CA GLY A 16 10.00 -6.11 -5.73
C GLY A 16 9.84 -5.24 -6.97
N CYS A 17 8.81 -4.42 -7.00
CA CYS A 17 8.60 -3.42 -8.05
C CYS A 17 7.89 -2.21 -7.48
N ASP A 18 8.43 -1.03 -7.76
CA ASP A 18 7.65 0.19 -7.66
C ASP A 18 6.73 0.25 -8.89
N VAL A 19 5.41 0.28 -8.66
CA VAL A 19 4.43 0.39 -9.73
C VAL A 19 4.13 1.87 -9.85
N CYS A 20 4.61 2.50 -10.91
CA CYS A 20 4.56 3.94 -11.03
C CYS A 20 4.49 4.42 -12.47
N TYR A 21 3.99 5.63 -12.66
CA TYR A 21 4.02 6.33 -13.94
C TYR A 21 4.28 7.82 -13.72
N THR A 22 4.69 8.49 -14.79
CA THR A 22 4.85 9.95 -14.83
C THR A 22 3.75 10.57 -15.66
N ASN A 23 3.30 11.78 -15.29
CA ASN A 23 2.21 12.49 -15.97
C ASN A 23 2.33 12.71 -17.48
N HIS A 24 3.53 12.58 -18.06
CA HIS A 24 3.76 12.72 -19.50
C HIS A 24 3.70 11.40 -20.27
N ALA A 25 3.63 10.27 -19.56
CA ALA A 25 3.39 8.96 -20.15
C ALA A 25 1.88 8.78 -20.36
N GLU A 26 1.51 8.04 -21.41
CA GLU A 26 0.14 7.60 -21.62
C GLU A 26 -0.15 6.42 -20.68
N ALA A 27 -0.37 6.74 -19.42
CA ALA A 27 -0.71 5.82 -18.36
C ALA A 27 -1.53 6.54 -17.29
N ASP A 28 -2.40 5.79 -16.62
CA ASP A 28 -3.18 6.28 -15.49
C ASP A 28 -3.15 5.32 -14.29
N GLN A 29 -3.94 5.64 -13.25
CA GLN A 29 -4.00 4.83 -12.03
C GLN A 29 -4.55 3.42 -12.28
N ASN A 30 -5.40 3.20 -13.28
CA ASN A 30 -5.92 1.87 -13.60
C ASN A 30 -4.83 0.98 -14.18
N ASP A 31 -3.92 1.54 -14.97
CA ASP A 31 -2.76 0.82 -15.48
C ASP A 31 -1.87 0.33 -14.33
N MET A 32 -1.70 1.19 -13.31
CA MET A 32 -1.02 0.81 -12.08
C MET A 32 -1.73 -0.32 -11.34
N ASP A 33 -3.03 -0.23 -11.11
CA ASP A 33 -3.80 -1.26 -10.38
C ASP A 33 -3.77 -2.62 -11.09
N ASN A 34 -3.82 -2.59 -12.43
CA ASN A 34 -3.66 -3.78 -13.28
C ASN A 34 -2.28 -4.41 -13.06
N LEU A 35 -1.20 -3.64 -13.21
CA LEU A 35 0.16 -4.14 -13.06
C LEU A 35 0.44 -4.61 -11.63
N LEU A 36 -0.03 -3.87 -10.63
CA LEU A 36 0.07 -4.20 -9.22
C LEU A 36 -0.58 -5.56 -8.91
N THR A 37 -1.79 -5.78 -9.43
CA THR A 37 -2.52 -7.03 -9.22
C THR A 37 -1.80 -8.20 -9.90
N LEU A 38 -1.32 -8.02 -11.14
CA LEU A 38 -0.55 -9.04 -11.86
C LEU A 38 0.75 -9.40 -11.11
N LEU A 39 1.48 -8.40 -10.61
CA LEU A 39 2.69 -8.60 -9.80
C LEU A 39 2.39 -9.29 -8.47
N GLY A 40 1.27 -8.97 -7.82
CA GLY A 40 0.81 -9.65 -6.61
C GLY A 40 0.58 -11.14 -6.85
N VAL A 41 -0.12 -11.50 -7.93
CA VAL A 41 -0.34 -12.90 -8.33
C VAL A 41 0.99 -13.59 -8.67
N ALA A 42 1.93 -12.88 -9.28
CA ALA A 42 3.27 -13.40 -9.61
C ALA A 42 4.21 -13.53 -8.38
N GLY A 43 3.76 -13.20 -7.17
CA GLY A 43 4.57 -13.31 -5.95
C GLY A 43 5.66 -12.24 -5.82
N CYS A 44 5.36 -11.00 -6.23
CA CYS A 44 6.17 -9.82 -5.95
C CYS A 44 6.50 -9.72 -4.46
N SER A 45 7.78 -9.56 -4.12
CA SER A 45 8.23 -9.58 -2.72
C SER A 45 7.82 -8.33 -1.95
N TYR A 46 7.85 -7.16 -2.60
CA TYR A 46 7.43 -5.89 -2.02
C TYR A 46 7.08 -4.88 -3.11
N ILE A 47 6.33 -3.84 -2.73
CA ILE A 47 5.99 -2.67 -3.54
C ILE A 47 6.27 -1.40 -2.74
N MET A 48 6.22 -0.24 -3.40
CA MET A 48 6.34 1.04 -2.71
C MET A 48 4.99 1.49 -2.12
N GLY A 49 5.06 2.39 -1.13
CA GLY A 49 3.88 3.00 -0.53
C GLY A 49 4.11 4.48 -0.36
N VAL A 50 3.42 5.30 -1.15
CA VAL A 50 3.49 6.77 -1.13
C VAL A 50 2.17 7.34 -0.60
N PRO A 51 2.18 8.35 0.29
CA PRO A 51 0.94 8.98 0.76
C PRO A 51 0.10 9.49 -0.41
N GLY A 52 -1.10 8.92 -0.57
CA GLY A 52 -2.01 9.33 -1.65
C GLY A 52 -1.52 9.02 -3.06
N ALA A 53 -0.57 8.09 -3.23
CA ALA A 53 0.04 7.73 -4.52
C ALA A 53 0.88 8.84 -5.19
N ASP A 54 0.90 10.07 -4.66
CA ASP A 54 1.53 11.23 -5.30
C ASP A 54 2.87 11.57 -4.62
N ASP A 55 3.97 11.46 -5.37
CA ASP A 55 5.27 11.95 -4.95
C ASP A 55 5.57 13.29 -5.65
N VAL A 56 5.16 14.37 -4.99
CA VAL A 56 5.33 15.74 -5.47
C VAL A 56 6.79 16.14 -5.67
N MET A 57 7.72 15.51 -4.95
CA MET A 57 9.14 15.84 -5.05
C MET A 57 9.73 15.25 -6.34
N LEU A 58 9.33 14.02 -6.68
CA LEU A 58 9.81 13.31 -7.86
C LEU A 58 8.91 13.48 -9.10
N ALA A 59 7.76 14.16 -8.94
CA ALA A 59 6.80 14.46 -10.00
C ALA A 59 6.29 13.22 -10.74
N TYR A 60 5.99 12.15 -9.98
CA TYR A 60 5.45 10.89 -10.48
C TYR A 60 4.44 10.29 -9.49
N GLN A 61 3.67 9.32 -9.98
CA GLN A 61 2.65 8.62 -9.23
C GLN A 61 3.09 7.18 -8.98
N SER A 62 3.01 6.73 -7.73
CA SER A 62 3.40 5.38 -7.25
C SER A 62 2.23 4.73 -6.52
N SER A 63 2.36 3.48 -6.05
CA SER A 63 1.33 2.84 -5.24
C SER A 63 1.20 3.48 -3.86
N SER A 64 -0.03 3.54 -3.34
CA SER A 64 -0.36 4.09 -2.04
C SER A 64 -0.33 3.06 -0.90
N PHE A 65 -0.42 3.54 0.34
CA PHE A 65 -0.61 2.67 1.51
C PHE A 65 -1.90 1.82 1.42
N HIS A 66 -2.93 2.34 0.76
CA HIS A 66 -4.21 1.63 0.61
C HIS A 66 -4.08 0.47 -0.37
N ASP A 67 -3.24 0.62 -1.40
CA ASP A 67 -3.08 -0.39 -2.45
C ASP A 67 -2.39 -1.65 -1.92
N ALA A 68 -1.43 -1.49 -1.01
CA ALA A 68 -0.84 -2.61 -0.29
C ALA A 68 -1.89 -3.38 0.56
N LEU A 69 -2.83 -2.67 1.19
CA LEU A 69 -3.91 -3.30 1.98
C LEU A 69 -4.96 -3.96 1.08
N TYR A 70 -5.31 -3.32 -0.03
CA TYR A 70 -6.17 -3.88 -1.08
C TYR A 70 -5.59 -5.21 -1.58
N LEU A 71 -4.33 -5.20 -2.01
CA LEU A 71 -3.68 -6.37 -2.59
C LEU A 71 -3.63 -7.53 -1.59
N ARG A 72 -3.29 -7.24 -0.33
CA ARG A 72 -3.29 -8.23 0.76
C ARG A 72 -4.67 -8.82 0.98
N ARG A 73 -5.72 -8.00 1.01
CA ARG A 73 -7.10 -8.46 1.23
C ARG A 73 -7.59 -9.34 0.08
N VAL A 74 -7.37 -8.92 -1.17
CA VAL A 74 -7.89 -9.64 -2.34
C VAL A 74 -7.15 -10.95 -2.58
N LEU A 75 -5.83 -10.98 -2.37
CA LEU A 75 -5.01 -12.18 -2.59
C LEU A 75 -4.79 -13.02 -1.33
N GLY A 76 -5.34 -12.63 -0.18
CA GLY A 76 -5.14 -13.32 1.10
C GLY A 76 -3.69 -13.28 1.61
N LEU A 77 -2.91 -12.27 1.21
CA LEU A 77 -1.51 -12.10 1.62
C LEU A 77 -1.41 -11.43 2.98
N ARG A 78 -0.29 -11.67 3.67
CA ARG A 78 0.01 -11.11 4.99
C ARG A 78 1.27 -10.25 4.92
N PRO A 79 1.46 -9.29 5.84
CA PRO A 79 2.76 -8.65 6.03
C PRO A 79 3.84 -9.66 6.45
N ALA A 80 5.09 -9.21 6.52
CA ALA A 80 6.15 -10.01 7.15
C ALA A 80 5.76 -10.36 8.60
N PRO A 81 6.04 -11.58 9.10
CA PRO A 81 5.54 -12.05 10.39
C PRO A 81 5.86 -11.11 11.56
N GLU A 82 7.09 -10.61 11.62
CA GLU A 82 7.56 -9.71 12.67
C GLU A 82 6.82 -8.36 12.63
N PHE A 83 6.49 -7.90 11.42
CA PHE A 83 5.76 -6.67 11.20
C PHE A 83 4.27 -6.84 11.50
N GLU A 84 3.67 -7.98 11.12
CA GLU A 84 2.30 -8.32 11.50
C GLU A 84 2.13 -8.37 13.02
N ASP A 85 3.05 -9.03 13.72
CA ASP A 85 3.02 -9.09 15.18
C ASP A 85 3.12 -7.69 15.80
N TRP A 86 3.97 -6.82 15.23
CA TRP A 86 4.06 -5.43 15.67
C TRP A 86 2.77 -4.65 15.40
N LEU A 87 2.17 -4.78 14.22
CA LEU A 87 0.91 -4.12 13.86
C LEU A 87 -0.22 -4.50 14.82
N ASN A 88 -0.30 -5.79 15.19
CA ASN A 88 -1.27 -6.29 16.17
C ASN A 88 -0.99 -5.74 17.58
N ARG A 89 0.28 -5.72 18.03
CA ARG A 89 0.65 -5.12 19.34
C ARG A 89 0.33 -3.63 19.42
N MET A 90 0.46 -2.92 18.31
CA MET A 90 0.15 -1.48 18.23
C MET A 90 -1.34 -1.18 18.06
N GLY A 91 -2.20 -2.20 17.92
CA GLY A 91 -3.63 -2.02 17.66
C GLY A 91 -3.94 -1.43 16.28
N ILE A 92 -2.97 -1.40 15.37
CA ILE A 92 -3.17 -0.96 13.98
C ILE A 92 -3.92 -2.05 13.21
N PHE A 93 -3.60 -3.32 13.48
CA PHE A 93 -4.36 -4.47 12.98
C PHE A 93 -5.19 -5.11 14.11
N ASP A 94 -6.27 -5.81 13.72
CA ASP A 94 -7.24 -6.44 14.64
C ASP A 94 -6.90 -7.90 15.00
N GLY A 95 -5.71 -8.39 14.67
CA GLY A 95 -5.33 -9.80 14.81
C GLY A 95 -5.88 -10.72 13.72
N ARG A 96 -6.68 -10.21 12.77
CA ARG A 96 -7.29 -10.98 11.66
C ARG A 96 -6.79 -10.49 10.30
N ASN A 97 -5.57 -9.95 10.25
CA ASN A 97 -4.95 -9.38 9.04
C ASN A 97 -5.83 -8.27 8.41
N ALA A 98 -6.50 -7.48 9.24
CA ALA A 98 -7.28 -6.32 8.84
C ALA A 98 -6.96 -5.14 9.75
N LEU A 99 -7.21 -3.92 9.26
CA LEU A 99 -7.10 -2.72 10.09
C LEU A 99 -8.02 -2.82 11.31
N GLY A 100 -7.49 -2.48 12.48
CA GLY A 100 -8.24 -2.33 13.71
C GLY A 100 -9.32 -1.26 13.55
N ARG A 101 -10.50 -1.47 14.14
CA ARG A 101 -11.61 -0.50 14.15
C ARG A 101 -11.35 0.76 15.00
N GLY A 102 -10.10 1.06 15.31
CA GLY A 102 -9.72 2.12 16.23
C GLY A 102 -8.26 2.50 16.07
N VAL A 103 -7.90 3.07 14.93
CA VAL A 103 -6.78 4.00 14.91
C VAL A 103 -7.39 5.36 15.19
N THR A 104 -7.04 5.91 16.35
CA THR A 104 -7.38 7.27 16.81
C THR A 104 -7.60 8.20 15.64
N SER A 105 -8.77 8.87 15.60
CA SER A 105 -8.98 10.00 14.69
C SER A 105 -7.68 10.82 14.67
N PRO A 106 -7.13 11.13 13.47
CA PRO A 106 -5.98 12.02 13.37
C PRO A 106 -6.18 13.18 14.35
N ARG A 107 -5.14 13.59 15.07
CA ARG A 107 -5.30 14.66 16.08
C ARG A 107 -6.02 15.89 15.53
N LEU A 108 -5.89 16.13 14.22
CA LEU A 108 -6.65 17.12 13.47
C LEU A 108 -8.17 16.85 13.44
N LEU A 109 -8.60 15.63 13.14
CA LEU A 109 -10.01 15.23 13.21
C LEU A 109 -10.54 15.25 14.65
N GLY A 110 -9.72 14.88 15.64
CA GLY A 110 -10.05 15.05 17.06
C GLY A 110 -10.26 16.52 17.42
N ALA A 111 -9.32 17.40 17.04
CA ALA A 111 -9.41 18.84 17.26
C ALA A 111 -10.58 19.49 16.49
N ILE A 112 -10.89 19.02 15.28
CA ILE A 112 -12.04 19.48 14.52
C ILE A 112 -13.33 19.09 15.26
N ASN A 113 -13.48 17.85 15.73
CA ASN A 113 -14.65 17.43 16.49
C ASN A 113 -14.80 18.20 17.81
N GLU A 114 -13.68 18.51 18.49
CA GLU A 114 -13.68 19.37 19.68
C GLU A 114 -14.11 20.81 19.35
N LEU A 115 -13.73 21.34 18.19
CA LEU A 115 -14.08 22.69 17.73
C LEU A 115 -15.51 22.79 17.17
N THR A 116 -16.04 21.71 16.57
CA THR A 116 -17.38 21.68 15.96
C THR A 116 -18.46 21.14 16.90
N GLY A 117 -18.08 20.59 18.06
CA GLY A 117 -18.99 20.16 19.12
C GLY A 117 -19.94 19.06 18.66
N ASP A 118 -19.44 17.85 18.41
CA ASP A 118 -20.21 16.61 18.13
C ASP A 118 -21.44 16.79 17.21
N ALA A 119 -21.41 17.75 16.28
CA ALA A 119 -22.53 18.11 15.41
C ALA A 119 -22.38 17.55 13.97
N LEU A 120 -21.81 16.34 13.85
CA LEU A 120 -21.92 15.47 12.68
C LEU A 120 -22.11 14.02 13.11
#